data_AF-A0A7S2YUI9-F1
#
_entry.id   AF-A0A7S2YUI9-F1
#
_cell.length_a   1.000
_cell.length_b   1.000
_cell.length_c   1.000
_cell.angle_alpha   90.00
_cell.angle_beta   90.00
_cell.angle_gamma   90.00
#
_symmetry.space_group_name_H-M   'P 1'
#
loop_
_entity.id
_entity.type
_entity.pdbx_description
1 polymer ?
#
loop_
_entity_poly.entity_id
_entity_poly.type
_entity_poly.pdbx_seq_one_letter_code
_entity_poly.pdbx_strand_id
1 'polypeptide(L)'
;EGGDGFGLFFSILNAFAEKPYPPRVIACTHFSCARYLSETPESAHIAFKKMECFIEHSGQKPGASNLDDQGNGAQIIYLYRLVAGISDNSLGLFCARLAGLAETILRRGDEVKTWGGG
;
A
#
# COMPACT_ATOMS: atom_id res chain seq x y z
N GLU A 1 -16.37 0.73 12.30
CA GLU A 1 -15.64 1.46 13.36
C GLU A 1 -14.16 1.38 13.04
N GLY A 2 -13.48 2.52 12.89
CA GLY A 2 -12.09 2.58 12.39
C GLY A 2 -11.68 3.92 11.80
N GLY A 3 -12.47 4.99 12.04
CA GLY A 3 -12.28 6.30 11.44
C GLY A 3 -11.32 7.22 12.19
N ASP A 4 -11.02 6.96 13.46
CA ASP A 4 -10.29 7.91 14.31
C ASP A 4 -8.83 8.09 13.87
N GLY A 5 -8.13 6.98 13.61
CA GLY A 5 -6.75 7.02 13.12
C GLY A 5 -6.64 7.63 11.73
N PHE A 6 -7.61 7.36 10.87
CA PHE A 6 -7.75 8.01 9.56
C PHE A 6 -7.94 9.51 9.77
N GLY A 7 -9.01 9.94 10.42
CA GLY A 7 -9.34 11.35 10.63
C GLY A 7 -8.22 12.16 11.27
N LEU A 8 -7.53 11.61 12.28
CA LEU A 8 -6.38 12.26 12.89
C LEU A 8 -5.23 12.46 11.90
N PHE A 9 -4.88 11.41 11.15
CA PHE A 9 -3.79 11.47 10.17
C PHE A 9 -4.06 12.52 9.09
N PHE A 10 -5.27 12.52 8.52
CA PHE A 10 -5.64 13.49 7.48
C PHE A 10 -5.77 14.92 8.01
N SER A 11 -6.27 15.10 9.25
CA SER A 11 -6.34 16.42 9.87
C SER A 11 -4.95 17.03 10.05
N ILE A 12 -3.95 16.21 10.42
CA ILE A 12 -2.55 16.65 10.53
C ILE A 12 -1.99 17.03 9.16
N LEU A 13 -2.21 16.20 8.14
CA LEU A 13 -1.73 16.50 6.79
C LEU A 13 -2.35 17.77 6.22
N ASN A 14 -3.66 17.97 6.41
CA ASN A 14 -4.33 19.20 5.98
C ASN A 14 -3.78 20.43 6.72
N ALA A 15 -3.63 20.33 8.05
CA ALA A 15 -3.05 21.40 8.85
C ALA A 15 -1.59 21.73 8.47
N PHE A 16 -0.85 20.81 7.86
CA PHE A 16 0.47 21.10 7.30
C PHE A 16 0.38 21.67 5.90
N ALA A 17 -0.48 21.13 5.03
CA ALA A 17 -0.67 21.61 3.67
C ALA A 17 -1.07 23.09 3.58
N GLU A 18 -1.84 23.58 4.56
CA GLU A 18 -2.31 24.97 4.63
C GLU A 18 -1.27 25.95 5.19
N LYS A 19 -0.14 25.48 5.73
CA LYS A 19 0.89 26.36 6.29
C LYS A 19 1.74 26.94 5.15
N PRO A 20 2.10 28.24 5.21
CA PRO A 20 3.03 28.83 4.23
C PRO A 20 4.43 28.20 4.31
N TYR A 21 4.80 27.68 5.48
CA TYR A 21 6.08 26.99 5.71
C TYR A 21 5.82 25.71 6.54
N PRO A 22 5.44 24.59 5.89
CA PRO A 22 5.17 23.35 6.59
C PRO A 22 6.46 22.71 7.13
N PRO A 23 6.37 21.92 8.22
CA PRO A 23 7.49 21.12 8.68
C PRO A 23 7.86 20.05 7.64
N ARG A 24 9.14 19.67 7.59
CA ARG A 24 9.59 18.54 6.77
C ARG A 24 9.24 17.23 7.47
N VAL A 25 8.32 16.47 6.89
CA VAL A 25 7.79 15.24 7.49
C VAL A 25 7.86 14.10 6.49
N ILE A 26 8.29 12.94 6.97
CA ILE A 26 8.10 11.65 6.28
C ILE A 26 7.01 10.93 7.06
N ALA A 27 5.85 10.75 6.43
CA ALA A 27 4.70 10.07 7.00
C ALA A 27 4.50 8.72 6.31
N CYS A 28 4.54 7.64 7.10
CA CYS A 28 4.26 6.28 6.62
C CYS A 28 2.88 5.86 7.08
N THR A 29 2.07 5.28 6.20
CA THR A 29 0.72 4.82 6.53
C THR A 29 0.35 3.56 5.75
N HIS A 30 -0.58 2.79 6.32
CA HIS A 30 -1.23 1.64 5.68
C HIS A 30 -2.68 1.95 5.27
N PHE A 31 -3.15 3.19 5.46
CA PHE A 31 -4.47 3.60 4.96
C PHE A 31 -4.49 3.53 3.44
N SER A 32 -5.47 2.82 2.90
CA SER A 32 -5.54 2.50 1.49
C SER A 32 -5.79 3.73 0.63
N CYS A 33 -5.28 3.62 -0.58
CA CYS A 33 -4.93 4.76 -1.40
C CYS A 33 -6.09 5.33 -2.20
N ALA A 34 -7.10 4.51 -2.51
CA ALA A 34 -8.32 4.96 -3.16
C ALA A 34 -9.08 5.97 -2.30
N ARG A 35 -9.26 5.64 -1.01
CA ARG A 35 -9.90 6.54 -0.03
C ARG A 35 -9.02 7.75 0.30
N TYR A 36 -7.70 7.54 0.31
CA TYR A 36 -6.73 8.60 0.52
C TYR A 36 -6.77 9.64 -0.63
N LEU A 37 -6.71 9.21 -1.89
CA LEU A 37 -6.73 10.11 -3.06
C LEU A 37 -8.03 10.90 -3.18
N SER A 38 -9.17 10.36 -2.74
CA SER A 38 -10.43 11.08 -2.75
C SER A 38 -10.55 12.16 -1.67
N GLU A 39 -9.86 12.00 -0.54
CA GLU A 39 -10.01 12.88 0.62
C GLU A 39 -8.80 13.80 0.86
N THR A 40 -7.70 13.62 0.11
CA THR A 40 -6.50 14.43 0.32
C THR A 40 -6.56 15.75 -0.44
N PRO A 41 -6.27 16.88 0.21
CA PRO A 41 -6.16 18.16 -0.47
C PRO A 41 -4.99 18.17 -1.45
N GLU A 42 -5.22 18.59 -2.68
CA GLU A 42 -4.15 18.86 -3.64
C GLU A 42 -3.25 19.97 -3.09
N SER A 43 -1.98 19.65 -2.83
CA SER A 43 -1.02 20.60 -2.29
C SER A 43 0.36 20.34 -2.87
N ALA A 44 1.06 21.41 -3.27
CA ALA A 44 2.45 21.34 -3.69
C ALA A 44 3.40 20.91 -2.56
N HIS A 45 2.92 20.93 -1.31
CA HIS A 45 3.69 20.52 -0.13
C HIS A 45 3.59 19.02 0.17
N ILE A 46 2.70 18.28 -0.50
CA ILE A 46 2.51 16.83 -0.28
C ILE A 46 2.95 16.06 -1.52
N ALA A 47 3.78 15.04 -1.34
CA ALA A 47 4.21 14.14 -2.40
C ALA A 47 4.10 12.67 -1.96
N PHE A 48 3.52 11.83 -2.82
CA PHE A 48 3.39 10.40 -2.56
C PHE A 48 4.61 9.62 -3.01
N LYS A 49 5.08 8.78 -2.10
CA LYS A 49 6.19 7.87 -2.33
C LYS A 49 5.82 6.47 -1.87
N LYS A 50 6.34 5.47 -2.56
CA LYS A 50 6.27 4.06 -2.16
C LYS A 50 7.63 3.40 -2.24
N MET A 51 7.79 2.32 -1.48
CA MET A 51 8.93 1.44 -1.65
C MET A 51 8.71 0.56 -2.87
N GLU A 52 9.71 0.48 -3.73
CA GLU A 52 9.70 -0.39 -4.90
C GLU A 52 9.93 -1.85 -4.47
N CYS A 53 9.03 -2.71 -4.89
CA CYS A 53 9.07 -4.15 -4.63
C CYS A 53 8.81 -4.89 -5.95
N PHE A 54 9.53 -5.99 -6.18
CA PHE A 54 9.24 -6.94 -7.25
C PHE A 54 8.73 -8.25 -6.66
N ILE A 55 7.86 -8.92 -7.40
CA ILE A 55 7.49 -10.30 -7.14
C ILE A 55 8.11 -11.13 -8.26
N GLU A 56 9.06 -11.99 -7.90
CA GLU A 56 9.67 -12.95 -8.82
C GLU A 56 8.90 -14.26 -8.73
N HIS A 57 8.39 -14.75 -9.85
CA HIS A 57 7.81 -16.09 -9.95
C HIS A 57 8.89 -17.04 -10.44
N SER A 58 9.14 -18.14 -9.72
CA SER A 58 10.07 -19.18 -10.18
C SER A 58 9.63 -19.70 -11.56
N GLY A 59 10.31 -19.26 -12.64
CA GLY A 59 10.07 -19.73 -14.01
C GLY A 59 9.65 -18.68 -15.05
N GLN A 60 9.45 -17.39 -14.70
CA GLN A 60 9.15 -16.34 -15.70
C GLN A 60 10.31 -15.33 -15.86
N LYS A 61 10.59 -14.95 -17.12
CA LYS A 61 11.56 -13.90 -17.46
C LYS A 61 11.14 -12.56 -16.82
N PRO A 62 12.09 -11.74 -16.35
CA PRO A 62 11.79 -10.42 -15.80
C PRO A 62 11.19 -9.54 -16.89
N GLY A 63 9.96 -9.04 -16.71
CA GLY A 63 9.40 -8.11 -17.69
C GLY A 63 7.93 -7.73 -17.60
N ALA A 64 7.06 -8.50 -16.92
CA ALA A 64 5.66 -8.10 -16.73
C ALA A 64 5.07 -8.81 -15.52
N SER A 65 5.09 -8.17 -14.36
CA SER A 65 4.51 -8.71 -13.12
C SER A 65 3.14 -8.10 -12.87
N ASN A 66 2.08 -8.89 -12.99
CA ASN A 66 0.80 -8.61 -12.35
C ASN A 66 0.93 -9.03 -10.87
N LEU A 67 0.65 -8.11 -9.94
CA LEU A 67 0.75 -8.35 -8.50
C LEU A 67 -0.29 -9.37 -7.96
N ASP A 68 -1.23 -9.79 -8.81
CA ASP A 68 -2.34 -10.68 -8.45
C ASP A 68 -2.04 -12.17 -8.66
N ASP A 69 -0.94 -12.53 -9.34
CA ASP A 69 -0.61 -13.92 -9.64
C ASP A 69 0.14 -14.59 -8.47
N GLN A 70 -0.56 -14.93 -7.38
CA GLN A 70 0.04 -15.53 -6.17
C GLN A 70 0.32 -17.04 -6.31
N GLY A 71 0.97 -17.46 -7.39
CA GLY A 71 1.37 -18.85 -7.61
C GLY A 71 2.36 -19.38 -6.56
N ASN A 72 2.35 -20.71 -6.37
CA ASN A 72 3.25 -21.43 -5.47
C ASN A 72 4.70 -21.33 -6.00
N GLY A 73 5.54 -20.49 -5.39
CA GLY A 73 6.91 -20.20 -5.85
C GLY A 73 7.24 -18.71 -6.08
N ALA A 74 6.35 -17.80 -5.69
CA ALA A 74 6.59 -16.37 -5.75
C ALA A 74 7.48 -15.88 -4.59
N GLN A 75 8.54 -15.12 -4.89
CA GLN A 75 9.43 -14.47 -3.93
C GLN A 75 9.32 -12.95 -4.07
N ILE A 76 9.08 -12.23 -2.97
CA ILE A 76 9.20 -10.77 -2.98
C ILE A 76 10.67 -10.37 -2.87
N ILE A 77 11.08 -9.48 -3.76
CA ILE A 77 12.34 -8.77 -3.73
C ILE A 77 12.06 -7.33 -3.30
N TYR A 78 12.52 -6.97 -2.11
CA TYR A 78 12.51 -5.59 -1.62
C TYR A 78 13.75 -4.88 -2.17
N LEU A 79 13.54 -3.86 -3.02
CA LEU A 79 14.66 -3.11 -3.59
C LEU A 79 15.16 -1.99 -2.67
N TYR A 80 14.41 -1.70 -1.61
CA TYR A 80 14.67 -0.59 -0.68
C TYR A 80 14.81 0.77 -1.40
N ARG A 81 14.21 0.91 -2.59
CA ARG A 81 14.22 2.13 -3.39
C ARG A 81 12.91 2.88 -3.22
N LEU A 82 13.01 4.15 -2.82
CA LEU A 82 11.87 5.04 -2.70
C LEU A 82 11.54 5.66 -4.06
N VAL A 83 10.35 5.37 -4.59
CA VAL A 83 9.89 5.85 -5.90
C VAL A 83 8.63 6.70 -5.75
N ALA A 84 8.34 7.52 -6.76
CA ALA A 84 7.08 8.28 -6.81
C ALA A 84 5.88 7.34 -6.95
N GLY A 85 4.77 7.74 -6.34
CA GLY A 85 3.50 7.06 -6.48
C GLY A 85 3.03 6.41 -5.19
N ILE A 86 1.97 5.64 -5.34
CA ILE A 86 1.17 5.13 -4.25
C ILE A 86 1.08 3.61 -4.36
N SER A 87 1.10 2.92 -3.22
CA SER A 87 0.97 1.46 -3.18
C SER A 87 -0.49 1.08 -3.32
N ASP A 88 -0.81 0.34 -4.38
CA ASP A 88 -2.15 -0.14 -4.74
C ASP A 88 -2.50 -1.47 -4.04
N ASN A 89 -1.50 -2.20 -3.53
CA ASN A 89 -1.68 -3.53 -3.02
C ASN A 89 -0.98 -3.78 -1.67
N SER A 90 -1.74 -4.32 -0.72
CA SER A 90 -1.18 -4.84 0.53
C SER A 90 -0.47 -6.16 0.29
N LEU A 91 0.83 -6.21 0.62
CA LEU A 91 1.64 -7.43 0.61
C LEU A 91 1.29 -8.38 1.77
N GLY A 92 0.30 -8.04 2.60
CA GLY A 92 -0.07 -8.83 3.77
C GLY A 92 -0.48 -10.26 3.44
N LEU A 93 -1.30 -10.46 2.40
CA LEU A 93 -1.72 -11.81 1.96
C LEU A 93 -0.55 -12.61 1.39
N PHE A 94 0.34 -11.96 0.65
CA PHE A 94 1.55 -12.58 0.17
C PHE A 94 2.45 -13.05 1.33
N CYS A 95 2.69 -12.19 2.32
CA CYS A 95 3.50 -12.53 3.49
C CYS A 95 2.86 -13.68 4.30
N ALA A 96 1.52 -13.67 4.43
CA ALA A 96 0.79 -14.74 5.08
C ALA A 96 0.97 -16.09 4.37
N ARG A 97 0.91 -16.09 3.02
CA ARG A 97 1.16 -17.27 2.20
C ARG A 97 2.57 -17.82 2.41
N LEU A 98 3.59 -16.95 2.40
CA LEU A 98 4.98 -17.36 2.67
C LEU A 98 5.18 -17.92 4.08
N ALA A 99 4.43 -17.42 5.06
CA ALA A 99 4.44 -17.94 6.42
C ALA A 99 3.73 -19.30 6.57
N GLY A 100 3.21 -19.87 5.47
CA GLY A 100 2.55 -21.17 5.46
C GLY A 100 1.13 -21.14 6.02
N LEU A 101 0.45 -19.98 6.01
CA LEU A 101 -0.95 -19.92 6.42
C LEU A 101 -1.83 -20.74 5.47
N ALA A 102 -2.88 -21.35 6.03
CA ALA A 102 -3.81 -22.19 5.28
C ALA A 102 -4.54 -21.40 4.19
N GLU A 103 -4.72 -22.02 3.02
CA GLU A 103 -5.37 -21.38 1.86
C GLU A 103 -6.79 -20.87 2.16
N THR A 104 -7.49 -21.55 3.06
CA THR A 104 -8.83 -21.14 3.51
C THR A 104 -8.83 -19.77 4.18
N ILE A 105 -7.77 -19.43 4.92
CA ILE A 105 -7.57 -18.12 5.56
C ILE A 105 -7.17 -17.09 4.51
N LEU A 106 -6.25 -17.43 3.61
CA LEU A 106 -5.79 -16.54 2.54
C LEU A 106 -6.93 -16.11 1.62
N ARG A 107 -7.74 -17.08 1.17
CA ARG A 107 -8.94 -16.83 0.37
C ARG A 107 -9.92 -15.92 1.10
N ARG A 108 -10.17 -16.19 2.38
CA ARG A 108 -11.08 -15.34 3.17
C ARG A 108 -10.55 -13.92 3.34
N GLY A 109 -9.24 -13.76 3.52
CA GLY A 109 -8.60 -12.44 3.60
C GLY A 109 -8.73 -11.65 2.29
N ASP A 110 -8.62 -12.32 1.14
CA ASP A 110 -8.78 -11.69 -0.17
C ASP A 110 -10.24 -11.25 -0.45
N GLU A 111 -11.21 -12.09 -0.07
CA GLU A 111 -12.64 -11.73 -0.10
C GLU A 111 -12.94 -10.49 0.75
N VAL A 112 -12.33 -10.36 1.94
CA VAL A 112 -12.55 -9.20 2.81
C VAL A 112 -11.85 -7.95 2.26
N LYS A 113 -10.66 -8.10 1.67
CA LYS A 113 -9.92 -7.01 1.01
C LYS A 113 -10.76 -6.38 -0.12
N THR A 114 -11.40 -7.22 -0.94
CA THR A 114 -12.22 -6.77 -2.08
C THR A 114 -13.57 -6.21 -1.65
N TRP A 115 -14.17 -6.70 -0.56
CA TRP A 115 -15.45 -6.19 -0.03
C TRP A 115 -15.33 -4.74 0.48
N GLY A 116 -14.21 -4.36 1.10
CA GLY A 116 -14.01 -3.00 1.65
C GLY A 116 -13.64 -1.91 0.64
N GLY A 117 -13.61 -2.22 -0.66
CA GLY A 117 -13.14 -1.34 -1.74
C GLY A 117 -14.23 -0.66 -2.58
N GLY A 118 -15.42 -0.46 -2.01
CA GLY A 118 -16.51 0.34 -2.60
C GLY A 118 -16.65 1.70 -1.96
#